data_AF-A0A2H0VA02-F1
#
_entry.id   AF-A0A2H0VA02-F1
#
_cell.length_a   1.000
_cell.length_b   1.000
_cell.length_c   1.000
_cell.angle_alpha   90.00
_cell.angle_beta   90.00
_cell.angle_gamma   90.00
#
_symmetry.space_group_name_H-M   'P 1'
#
loop_
_entity.id
_entity.type
_entity.pdbx_description
1 polymer ?
#
loop_
_entity_poly.entity_id
_entity_poly.type
_entity_poly.pdbx_seq_one_letter_code
_entity_poly.pdbx_strand_id
1 'polypeptide(L)'
;MRDLEKLKTEVFKRRPVLKKIYRQSGHLSLFDYVNSWKAESGELDRQFIKILESLLNKQLPKAETKKIIGRLKFFSLVSTVDHHGILNHPFFINSNLLFSFYNSYKYLLCLSTSGVSLNNSSWPACLIYHQQGKQQRYSIFSDKDKNLPVFSHRAYRKSDIHQFLEKLQGDKLKVLAKQIFLDRRVLKCKNFSDQASLISYKLWQKIFPKAPKVVYLPLEDLASEVIAGIISKDKRHVLHEALFARKGPELLEKYFLGLQGAFGPKGRGSFLFWAIDKAGRRARLERRGLKIENDEMGIGISLNPKSIAGALKRRKIYPTSLLCFLVLLYYGLTCLGGFNQTNWLTDIKKRFVKLLKEQKNLKLAKKIGRAVTDNFAESNLAFLTHQKKLIKASGVDIFLEGKNMYAKYRNLSKSTKLKESIETLLPEMYRIVVPEEKRRDVLLKITDEQIAKANGLEKQIIEIIK
;
A
#
# COMPACT_ATOMS: atom_id res chain seq x y z
N MET A 1 -21.83 -10.99 -21.09
CA MET A 1 -22.25 -9.58 -20.87
C MET A 1 -23.20 -9.39 -19.68
N ARG A 2 -24.33 -10.11 -19.60
CA ARG A 2 -25.31 -9.95 -18.49
C ARG A 2 -24.70 -10.13 -17.09
N ASP A 3 -23.82 -11.10 -16.89
CA ASP A 3 -23.21 -11.33 -15.56
C ASP A 3 -22.07 -10.37 -15.22
N LEU A 4 -21.40 -9.79 -16.23
CA LEU A 4 -20.44 -8.70 -16.03
C LEU A 4 -21.15 -7.44 -15.50
N GLU A 5 -22.35 -7.13 -16.00
CA GLU A 5 -23.17 -6.03 -15.46
C GLU A 5 -23.61 -6.27 -14.01
N LYS A 6 -23.92 -7.54 -13.66
CA LYS A 6 -24.23 -7.91 -12.26
C LYS A 6 -23.00 -7.73 -11.36
N LEU A 7 -21.82 -8.18 -11.79
CA LEU A 7 -20.55 -7.95 -11.08
C LEU A 7 -20.30 -6.45 -10.83
N LYS A 8 -20.40 -5.64 -11.89
CA LYS A 8 -20.28 -4.17 -11.80
C LYS A 8 -21.25 -3.60 -10.77
N THR A 9 -22.51 -4.01 -10.82
CA THR A 9 -23.55 -3.53 -9.90
C THR A 9 -23.19 -3.83 -8.45
N GLU A 10 -22.81 -5.07 -8.12
CA GLU A 10 -22.50 -5.47 -6.75
C GLU A 10 -21.24 -4.77 -6.19
N VAL A 11 -20.20 -4.63 -7.02
CA VAL A 11 -18.95 -3.95 -6.63
C VAL A 11 -19.19 -2.45 -6.46
N PHE A 12 -19.80 -1.79 -7.46
CA PHE A 12 -20.00 -0.35 -7.46
C PHE A 12 -21.04 0.13 -6.44
N LYS A 13 -22.00 -0.72 -6.05
CA LYS A 13 -22.89 -0.46 -4.90
C LYS A 13 -22.10 -0.24 -3.62
N ARG A 14 -21.01 -1.00 -3.43
CA ARG A 14 -20.16 -0.94 -2.22
C ARG A 14 -18.96 -0.02 -2.40
N ARG A 15 -18.62 0.36 -3.64
CA ARG A 15 -17.51 1.26 -3.99
C ARG A 15 -18.00 2.44 -4.85
N PRO A 16 -18.78 3.37 -4.26
CA PRO A 16 -19.34 4.50 -5.00
C PRO A 16 -18.29 5.48 -5.55
N VAL A 17 -17.14 5.65 -4.89
CA VAL A 17 -16.04 6.48 -5.42
C VAL A 17 -15.43 5.83 -6.66
N LEU A 18 -15.17 4.52 -6.63
CA LEU A 18 -14.74 3.79 -7.82
C LEU A 18 -15.76 3.88 -8.96
N LYS A 19 -17.06 3.77 -8.67
CA LYS A 19 -18.14 3.96 -9.65
C LYS A 19 -18.08 5.34 -10.32
N LYS A 20 -17.80 6.39 -9.53
CA LYS A 20 -17.65 7.76 -10.03
C LYS A 20 -16.44 7.86 -10.95
N ILE A 21 -15.27 7.35 -10.54
CA ILE A 21 -14.05 7.30 -11.37
C ILE A 21 -14.32 6.56 -12.68
N TYR A 22 -14.93 5.37 -12.60
CA TYR A 22 -15.29 4.57 -13.77
C TYR A 22 -16.16 5.34 -14.76
N ARG A 23 -17.17 6.09 -14.28
CA ARG A 23 -18.06 6.88 -15.14
C ARG A 23 -17.36 8.11 -15.74
N GLN A 24 -16.57 8.82 -14.95
CA GLN A 24 -15.98 10.10 -15.34
C GLN A 24 -14.72 9.94 -16.18
N SER A 25 -13.89 8.96 -15.87
CA SER A 25 -12.56 8.78 -16.47
C SER A 25 -12.41 7.45 -17.21
N GLY A 26 -13.43 6.58 -17.21
CA GLY A 26 -13.36 5.26 -17.82
C GLY A 26 -13.09 5.26 -19.33
N HIS A 27 -13.37 6.37 -20.02
CA HIS A 27 -13.11 6.52 -21.45
C HIS A 27 -11.65 6.89 -21.76
N LEU A 28 -10.91 7.43 -20.80
CA LEU A 28 -9.50 7.78 -20.96
C LEU A 28 -8.65 6.52 -21.09
N SER A 29 -7.55 6.61 -21.84
CA SER A 29 -6.49 5.60 -21.75
C SER A 29 -5.91 5.59 -20.34
N LEU A 30 -5.32 4.48 -19.93
CA LEU A 30 -4.61 4.42 -18.63
C LEU A 30 -3.49 5.45 -18.56
N PHE A 31 -2.78 5.69 -19.67
CA PHE A 31 -1.74 6.70 -19.76
C PHE A 31 -2.29 8.12 -19.52
N ASP A 32 -3.39 8.49 -20.20
CA ASP A 32 -3.99 9.82 -20.04
C ASP A 32 -4.62 9.99 -18.66
N TYR A 33 -5.23 8.92 -18.13
CA TYR A 33 -5.79 8.92 -16.79
C TYR A 33 -4.72 9.18 -15.72
N VAL A 34 -3.57 8.52 -15.81
CA VAL A 34 -2.44 8.76 -14.90
C VAL A 34 -1.95 10.20 -14.99
N ASN A 35 -1.78 10.73 -16.20
CA ASN A 35 -1.34 12.12 -16.37
C ASN A 35 -2.40 13.15 -15.94
N SER A 36 -3.66 12.73 -15.78
CA SER A 36 -4.74 13.54 -15.20
C SER A 36 -4.74 13.58 -13.67
N TRP A 37 -3.92 12.76 -13.00
CA TRP A 37 -3.87 12.73 -11.55
C TRP A 37 -3.49 14.09 -10.98
N LYS A 38 -4.34 14.54 -10.06
CA LYS A 38 -4.15 15.79 -9.34
C LYS A 38 -3.27 15.53 -8.13
N ALA A 39 -2.33 16.43 -7.88
CA ALA A 39 -1.61 16.52 -6.62
C ALA A 39 -1.78 17.93 -6.10
N GLU A 40 -1.98 18.10 -4.78
CA GLU A 40 -1.91 19.43 -4.21
C GLU A 40 -0.50 20.00 -4.40
N SER A 41 -0.41 21.20 -4.97
CA SER A 41 0.79 22.01 -4.89
C SER A 41 0.76 22.78 -3.56
N GLY A 42 1.76 22.55 -2.72
CA GLY A 42 1.85 23.20 -1.42
C GLY A 42 3.18 22.91 -0.74
N GLU A 43 3.67 23.87 0.03
CA GLU A 43 4.89 23.69 0.81
C GLU A 43 4.62 22.66 1.92
N LEU A 44 5.25 21.48 1.79
CA LEU A 44 5.28 20.48 2.85
C LEU A 44 6.04 21.04 4.06
N ASP A 45 5.54 20.76 5.26
CA ASP A 45 6.15 21.23 6.51
C ASP A 45 7.64 20.83 6.60
N ARG A 46 8.48 21.77 7.04
CA ARG A 46 9.94 21.58 7.08
C ARG A 46 10.36 20.48 8.05
N GLN A 47 9.68 20.33 9.19
CA GLN A 47 10.00 19.27 10.15
C GLN A 47 9.57 17.90 9.63
N PHE A 48 8.40 17.83 8.99
CA PHE A 48 7.96 16.62 8.30
C PHE A 48 8.96 16.17 7.23
N ILE A 49 9.42 17.10 6.37
CA ILE A 49 10.43 16.81 5.36
C ILE A 49 11.73 16.29 5.97
N LYS A 50 12.20 16.87 7.08
CA LYS A 50 13.41 16.39 7.79
C LYS A 50 13.25 14.95 8.28
N ILE A 51 12.08 14.59 8.81
CA ILE A 51 11.79 13.21 9.25
C ILE A 51 11.80 12.27 8.05
N LEU A 52 11.11 12.63 6.97
CA LEU A 52 11.07 11.83 5.76
C LEU A 52 12.46 11.63 5.15
N GLU A 53 13.26 12.70 5.06
CA GLU A 53 14.65 12.65 4.60
C GLU A 53 15.51 11.73 5.49
N SER A 54 15.38 11.83 6.80
CA SER A 54 16.10 10.97 7.75
C SER A 54 15.77 9.49 7.54
N LEU A 55 14.50 9.16 7.38
CA LEU A 55 14.05 7.79 7.12
C LEU A 55 14.57 7.25 5.78
N LEU A 56 14.47 8.03 4.71
CA LEU A 56 14.96 7.63 3.39
C LEU A 56 16.49 7.45 3.37
N ASN A 57 17.24 8.30 4.08
CA ASN A 57 18.70 8.22 4.18
C ASN A 57 19.20 6.96 4.90
N LYS A 58 18.35 6.27 5.67
CA LYS A 58 18.70 4.95 6.25
C LYS A 58 18.86 3.87 5.17
N GLN A 59 18.20 4.04 4.01
CA GLN A 59 18.08 3.01 2.99
C GLN A 59 18.73 3.44 1.66
N LEU A 60 18.74 4.74 1.36
CA LEU A 60 19.22 5.29 0.09
C LEU A 60 20.40 6.24 0.28
N PRO A 61 21.25 6.39 -0.76
CA PRO A 61 22.25 7.44 -0.77
C PRO A 61 21.61 8.84 -0.66
N LYS A 62 22.24 9.76 0.09
CA LYS A 62 21.75 11.13 0.30
C LYS A 62 21.38 11.87 -0.99
N ALA A 63 22.13 11.63 -2.07
CA ALA A 63 21.86 12.24 -3.38
C ALA A 63 20.53 11.79 -4.00
N GLU A 64 20.12 10.53 -3.79
CA GLU A 64 18.82 10.04 -4.26
C GLU A 64 17.70 10.59 -3.39
N THR A 65 17.89 10.60 -2.06
CA THR A 65 16.93 11.19 -1.11
C THR A 65 16.62 12.64 -1.44
N LYS A 66 17.64 13.47 -1.71
CA LYS A 66 17.45 14.88 -2.10
C LYS A 66 16.58 15.03 -3.34
N LYS A 67 16.69 14.14 -4.32
CA LYS A 67 15.85 14.16 -5.55
C LYS A 67 14.40 13.84 -5.23
N ILE A 68 14.16 12.85 -4.36
CA ILE A 68 12.81 12.47 -3.90
C ILE A 68 12.17 13.65 -3.16
N ILE A 69 12.88 14.22 -2.18
CA ILE A 69 12.40 15.35 -1.39
C ILE A 69 12.15 16.58 -2.27
N GLY A 70 13.09 16.88 -3.19
CA GLY A 70 12.94 17.97 -4.15
C GLY A 70 11.65 17.84 -4.96
N ARG A 71 11.37 16.64 -5.50
CA ARG A 71 10.13 16.36 -6.23
C ARG A 71 8.88 16.51 -5.36
N LEU A 72 8.90 16.01 -4.11
CA LEU A 72 7.73 16.09 -3.22
C LEU A 72 7.36 17.52 -2.81
N LYS A 73 8.31 18.46 -2.81
CA LYS A 73 8.03 19.89 -2.56
C LYS A 73 7.20 20.54 -3.67
N PHE A 74 7.31 20.04 -4.91
CA PHE A 74 6.52 20.54 -6.04
C PHE A 74 5.27 19.70 -6.28
N PHE A 75 5.36 18.39 -6.06
CA PHE A 75 4.30 17.42 -6.28
C PHE A 75 4.20 16.47 -5.09
N SER A 76 3.29 16.74 -4.16
CA SER A 76 3.11 15.99 -2.90
C SER A 76 2.43 14.62 -3.09
N LEU A 77 2.63 13.98 -4.25
CA LEU A 77 1.97 12.74 -4.64
C LEU A 77 2.80 11.51 -4.24
N VAL A 78 2.19 10.60 -3.48
CA VAL A 78 2.81 9.33 -3.06
C VAL A 78 1.88 8.16 -3.37
N SER A 79 2.45 6.98 -3.61
CA SER A 79 1.65 5.75 -3.64
C SER A 79 1.44 5.24 -2.23
N THR A 80 0.23 4.78 -1.94
CA THR A 80 -0.15 4.11 -0.68
C THR A 80 -0.93 2.83 -0.90
N VAL A 81 -0.95 2.34 -2.14
CA VAL A 81 -1.68 1.14 -2.57
C VAL A 81 -1.11 -0.13 -1.94
N ASP A 82 0.20 -0.13 -1.71
CA ASP A 82 0.94 -1.34 -1.43
C ASP A 82 0.87 -1.78 0.03
N HIS A 83 0.72 -3.08 0.21
CA HIS A 83 1.18 -3.75 1.43
C HIS A 83 2.71 -3.81 1.42
N HIS A 84 3.32 -3.57 2.56
CA HIS A 84 4.78 -3.59 2.66
C HIS A 84 5.28 -5.04 2.59
N GLY A 85 6.33 -5.27 1.81
CA GLY A 85 6.84 -6.60 1.51
C GLY A 85 7.72 -6.59 0.27
N ILE A 86 8.08 -7.77 -0.21
CA ILE A 86 8.80 -7.98 -1.45
C ILE A 86 7.89 -7.61 -2.63
N LEU A 87 8.30 -6.61 -3.44
CA LEU A 87 7.56 -6.16 -4.62
C LEU A 87 7.64 -7.22 -5.71
N ASN A 88 6.64 -8.10 -5.71
CA ASN A 88 6.54 -9.16 -6.68
C ASN A 88 5.09 -9.56 -7.02
N HIS A 89 4.14 -9.31 -6.12
CA HIS A 89 2.74 -9.64 -6.34
C HIS A 89 2.17 -8.90 -7.58
N PRO A 90 1.44 -9.56 -8.49
CA PRO A 90 0.94 -8.96 -9.74
C PRO A 90 0.19 -7.64 -9.52
N PHE A 91 -0.64 -7.56 -8.49
CA PHE A 91 -1.40 -6.36 -8.16
C PHE A 91 -0.51 -5.12 -7.90
N PHE A 92 0.58 -5.29 -7.15
CA PHE A 92 1.50 -4.18 -6.85
C PHE A 92 2.44 -3.89 -8.01
N ILE A 93 2.83 -4.89 -8.80
CA ILE A 93 3.57 -4.65 -10.05
C ILE A 93 2.75 -3.75 -10.99
N ASN A 94 1.47 -4.04 -11.17
CA ASN A 94 0.57 -3.23 -11.99
C ASN A 94 0.38 -1.81 -11.44
N SER A 95 0.17 -1.68 -10.15
CA SER A 95 -0.02 -0.38 -9.48
C SER A 95 1.23 0.50 -9.61
N ASN A 96 2.42 -0.08 -9.42
CA ASN A 96 3.69 0.65 -9.55
C ASN A 96 4.07 0.93 -11.01
N LEU A 97 3.72 0.05 -11.95
CA LEU A 97 3.83 0.33 -13.39
C LEU A 97 2.99 1.55 -13.76
N LEU A 98 1.72 1.56 -13.35
CA LEU A 98 0.82 2.67 -13.60
C LEU A 98 1.37 3.97 -13.00
N PHE A 99 1.83 3.94 -11.75
CA PHE A 99 2.47 5.10 -11.12
C PHE A 99 3.73 5.57 -11.86
N SER A 100 4.49 4.64 -12.43
CA SER A 100 5.72 4.97 -13.15
C SER A 100 5.52 5.66 -14.50
N PHE A 101 4.30 5.62 -15.04
CA PHE A 101 3.97 6.37 -16.24
C PHE A 101 3.71 7.86 -15.97
N TYR A 102 3.56 8.25 -14.69
CA TYR A 102 3.29 9.62 -14.28
C TYR A 102 4.50 10.54 -14.44
N ASN A 103 4.37 11.58 -15.28
CA ASN A 103 5.25 12.76 -15.35
C ASN A 103 6.77 12.49 -15.48
N SER A 104 7.17 11.31 -15.96
CA SER A 104 8.56 10.94 -16.27
C SER A 104 9.60 11.17 -15.15
N TYR A 105 9.17 11.24 -13.88
CA TYR A 105 10.10 11.45 -12.76
C TYR A 105 11.02 10.24 -12.57
N LYS A 106 12.25 10.49 -12.15
CA LYS A 106 13.23 9.42 -11.91
C LYS A 106 12.96 8.59 -10.65
N TYR A 107 12.26 9.14 -9.66
CA TYR A 107 12.01 8.48 -8.37
C TYR A 107 10.54 8.61 -7.96
N LEU A 108 9.97 7.50 -7.52
CA LEU A 108 8.61 7.36 -7.04
C LEU A 108 8.64 6.89 -5.59
N LEU A 109 7.87 7.52 -4.71
CA LEU A 109 7.78 7.14 -3.31
C LEU A 109 6.48 6.35 -3.06
N CYS A 110 6.65 5.12 -2.58
CA CYS A 110 5.59 4.24 -2.12
C CYS A 110 5.62 4.15 -0.59
N LEU A 111 4.62 4.73 0.06
CA LEU A 111 4.35 4.62 1.49
C LEU A 111 3.48 3.39 1.73
N SER A 112 4.10 2.27 2.07
CA SER A 112 3.46 0.95 2.08
C SER A 112 3.09 0.49 3.49
N THR A 113 2.02 -0.32 3.61
CA THR A 113 1.44 -0.71 4.90
C THR A 113 2.18 -1.92 5.49
N SER A 114 2.99 -1.72 6.51
CA SER A 114 3.80 -2.74 7.19
C SER A 114 3.08 -3.48 8.31
N GLY A 115 1.93 -2.99 8.75
CA GLY A 115 1.11 -3.65 9.75
C GLY A 115 0.44 -4.95 9.29
N VAL A 116 0.66 -5.40 8.04
CA VAL A 116 0.07 -6.60 7.46
C VAL A 116 0.80 -7.89 7.85
N SER A 117 0.07 -8.98 8.01
CA SER A 117 0.63 -10.31 8.29
C SER A 117 1.36 -10.90 7.09
N LEU A 118 2.34 -11.78 7.34
CA LEU A 118 3.12 -12.46 6.30
C LEU A 118 2.28 -13.36 5.37
N ASN A 119 1.12 -13.82 5.83
CA ASN A 119 0.14 -14.59 5.04
C ASN A 119 -1.04 -13.77 4.51
N ASN A 120 -0.93 -12.43 4.47
CA ASN A 120 -1.99 -11.64 3.84
C ASN A 120 -2.10 -11.98 2.34
N SER A 121 -3.09 -11.37 1.67
CA SER A 121 -3.37 -11.62 0.24
C SER A 121 -2.18 -11.37 -0.69
N SER A 122 -1.21 -10.54 -0.29
CA SER A 122 -0.02 -10.22 -1.09
C SER A 122 1.21 -11.07 -0.81
N TRP A 123 1.21 -11.90 0.25
CA TRP A 123 2.33 -12.76 0.64
C TRP A 123 3.68 -12.02 0.71
N PRO A 124 3.83 -11.02 1.59
CA PRO A 124 4.93 -10.04 1.57
C PRO A 124 6.33 -10.63 1.76
N ALA A 125 6.47 -11.87 2.25
CA ALA A 125 7.76 -12.56 2.39
C ALA A 125 7.99 -13.67 1.36
N CYS A 126 7.22 -13.67 0.26
CA CYS A 126 7.32 -14.68 -0.78
C CYS A 126 7.84 -14.13 -2.11
N LEU A 127 8.58 -14.98 -2.83
CA LEU A 127 8.60 -14.92 -4.29
C LEU A 127 7.41 -15.71 -4.83
N ILE A 128 6.76 -15.15 -5.84
CA ILE A 128 5.56 -15.64 -6.51
C ILE A 128 5.89 -15.62 -8.00
N TYR A 129 5.67 -16.71 -8.70
CA TYR A 129 5.84 -16.78 -10.15
C TYR A 129 5.11 -18.00 -10.70
N HIS A 130 4.89 -18.02 -12.01
CA HIS A 130 4.22 -19.11 -12.69
C HIS A 130 5.23 -20.17 -13.12
N GLN A 131 4.91 -21.42 -12.79
CA GLN A 131 5.63 -22.59 -13.25
C GLN A 131 4.62 -23.58 -13.83
N GLN A 132 4.84 -23.99 -15.09
CA GLN A 132 3.92 -24.89 -15.83
C GLN A 132 2.47 -24.39 -15.77
N GLY A 133 2.28 -23.08 -15.97
CA GLY A 133 0.96 -22.43 -15.95
C GLY A 133 0.32 -22.25 -14.56
N LYS A 134 0.96 -22.71 -13.48
CA LYS A 134 0.45 -22.58 -12.10
C LYS A 134 1.27 -21.57 -11.31
N GLN A 135 0.59 -20.68 -10.59
CA GLN A 135 1.25 -19.74 -9.69
C GLN A 135 1.82 -20.47 -8.47
N GLN A 136 3.14 -20.44 -8.31
CA GLN A 136 3.86 -20.94 -7.16
C GLN A 136 4.19 -19.80 -6.19
N ARG A 137 4.36 -20.15 -4.90
CA ARG A 137 4.73 -19.21 -3.83
C ARG A 137 5.81 -19.83 -2.96
N TYR A 138 6.93 -19.15 -2.82
CA TYR A 138 8.06 -19.60 -2.02
C TYR A 138 8.33 -18.58 -0.94
N SER A 139 8.08 -18.97 0.32
CA SER A 139 8.31 -18.13 1.50
C SER A 139 9.76 -18.23 1.97
N ILE A 140 10.32 -17.10 2.37
CA ILE A 140 11.60 -17.03 3.08
C ILE A 140 11.47 -17.62 4.49
N PHE A 141 10.36 -17.33 5.16
CA PHE A 141 10.14 -17.70 6.56
C PHE A 141 9.29 -18.96 6.70
N SER A 142 9.29 -19.50 7.92
CA SER A 142 8.52 -20.69 8.26
C SER A 142 7.03 -20.38 8.40
N ASP A 143 6.18 -21.40 8.30
CA ASP A 143 4.74 -21.25 8.50
C ASP A 143 4.35 -20.81 9.92
N LYS A 144 5.23 -20.98 10.92
CA LYS A 144 5.01 -20.49 12.29
C LYS A 144 4.94 -18.98 12.35
N ASP A 145 5.62 -18.30 11.43
CA ASP A 145 5.74 -16.84 11.40
C ASP A 145 4.60 -16.18 10.59
N LYS A 146 3.76 -16.97 9.92
CA LYS A 146 2.83 -16.51 8.88
C LYS A 146 1.83 -15.44 9.36
N ASN A 147 1.47 -15.47 10.64
CA ASN A 147 0.53 -14.51 11.22
C ASN A 147 1.20 -13.23 11.75
N LEU A 148 2.53 -13.21 11.87
CA LEU A 148 3.28 -12.06 12.35
C LEU A 148 3.22 -10.92 11.31
N PRO A 149 3.14 -9.64 11.75
CA PRO A 149 3.16 -8.52 10.84
C PRO A 149 4.58 -8.24 10.34
N VAL A 150 4.69 -7.73 9.11
CA VAL A 150 5.97 -7.33 8.51
C VAL A 150 6.70 -6.30 9.40
N PHE A 151 5.96 -5.39 10.02
CA PHE A 151 6.45 -4.36 10.94
C PHE A 151 7.35 -4.90 12.06
N SER A 152 6.96 -6.00 12.72
CA SER A 152 7.66 -6.54 13.89
C SER A 152 8.57 -7.72 13.57
N HIS A 153 8.49 -8.26 12.35
CA HIS A 153 9.20 -9.47 12.00
C HIS A 153 10.72 -9.25 12.01
N ARG A 154 11.46 -10.23 12.55
CA ARG A 154 12.93 -10.23 12.55
C ARG A 154 13.48 -10.14 11.14
N ALA A 155 14.68 -9.59 10.98
CA ALA A 155 15.41 -9.74 9.73
C ALA A 155 15.69 -11.23 9.45
N TYR A 156 15.66 -11.62 8.18
CA TYR A 156 16.22 -12.90 7.77
C TYR A 156 17.75 -12.86 7.84
N ARG A 157 18.33 -14.04 8.05
CA ARG A 157 19.77 -14.30 8.08
C ARG A 157 20.20 -14.99 6.79
N LYS A 158 21.52 -15.06 6.56
CA LYS A 158 22.09 -15.78 5.42
C LYS A 158 21.63 -17.24 5.34
N SER A 159 21.50 -17.92 6.49
CA SER A 159 21.01 -19.29 6.58
C SER A 159 19.55 -19.44 6.11
N ASP A 160 18.67 -18.50 6.47
CA ASP A 160 17.28 -18.50 5.99
C ASP A 160 17.25 -18.42 4.45
N ILE A 161 18.11 -17.58 3.86
CA ILE A 161 18.19 -17.41 2.40
C ILE A 161 18.78 -18.63 1.72
N HIS A 162 19.78 -19.31 2.31
CA HIS A 162 20.28 -20.56 1.73
C HIS A 162 19.17 -21.62 1.66
N GLN A 163 18.40 -21.83 2.72
CA GLN A 163 17.26 -22.74 2.71
C GLN A 163 16.17 -22.32 1.71
N PHE A 164 15.92 -21.01 1.60
CA PHE A 164 14.99 -20.47 0.62
C PHE A 164 15.43 -20.75 -0.83
N LEU A 165 16.72 -20.60 -1.13
CA LEU A 165 17.28 -20.83 -2.47
C LEU A 165 17.16 -22.29 -2.91
N GLU A 166 17.25 -23.25 -1.99
CA GLU A 166 17.05 -24.68 -2.30
C GLU A 166 15.63 -24.98 -2.78
N LYS A 167 14.64 -24.20 -2.33
CA LYS A 167 13.24 -24.36 -2.75
C LYS A 167 12.96 -23.81 -4.15
N LEU A 168 13.77 -22.86 -4.62
CA LEU A 168 13.56 -22.20 -5.91
C LEU A 168 13.94 -23.11 -7.06
N GLN A 169 13.20 -23.01 -8.17
CA GLN A 169 13.49 -23.76 -9.38
C GLN A 169 14.00 -22.83 -10.49
N GLY A 170 15.02 -23.29 -11.23
CA GLY A 170 15.66 -22.55 -12.32
C GLY A 170 16.84 -21.67 -11.91
N ASP A 171 17.96 -21.82 -12.62
CA ASP A 171 19.24 -21.17 -12.26
C ASP A 171 19.17 -19.64 -12.36
N LYS A 172 18.50 -19.11 -13.38
CA LYS A 172 18.31 -17.66 -13.56
C LYS A 172 17.62 -17.03 -12.34
N LEU A 173 16.63 -17.71 -11.77
CA LEU A 173 15.94 -17.24 -10.56
C LEU A 173 16.83 -17.35 -9.33
N LYS A 174 17.54 -18.48 -9.15
CA LYS A 174 18.49 -18.65 -8.04
C LYS A 174 19.59 -17.58 -8.07
N VAL A 175 20.11 -17.23 -9.26
CA VAL A 175 21.10 -16.17 -9.44
C VAL A 175 20.53 -14.80 -9.07
N LEU A 176 19.33 -14.46 -9.57
CA LEU A 176 18.65 -13.22 -9.19
C LEU A 176 18.46 -13.13 -7.67
N ALA A 177 17.95 -14.21 -7.06
CA ALA A 177 17.69 -14.27 -5.65
C ALA A 177 18.99 -14.13 -4.84
N LYS A 178 20.07 -14.83 -5.20
CA LYS A 178 21.39 -14.65 -4.57
C LYS A 178 21.85 -13.19 -4.64
N GLN A 179 21.77 -12.54 -5.81
CA GLN A 179 22.20 -11.15 -5.99
C GLN A 179 21.42 -10.15 -5.13
N ILE A 180 20.12 -10.37 -4.90
CA ILE A 180 19.27 -9.43 -4.18
C ILE A 180 19.25 -9.73 -2.69
N PHE A 181 18.96 -10.98 -2.30
CA PHE A 181 18.71 -11.37 -0.91
C PHE A 181 20.00 -11.55 -0.10
N LEU A 182 21.14 -11.84 -0.75
CA LEU A 182 22.45 -11.90 -0.07
C LEU A 182 23.26 -10.59 -0.18
N ASP A 183 22.65 -9.51 -0.69
CA ASP A 183 23.33 -8.22 -0.74
C ASP A 183 23.67 -7.73 0.68
N ARG A 184 24.92 -7.28 0.86
CA ARG A 184 25.45 -6.85 2.16
C ARG A 184 24.62 -5.76 2.82
N ARG A 185 24.00 -4.85 2.07
CA ARG A 185 23.14 -3.79 2.65
C ARG A 185 21.84 -4.37 3.17
N VAL A 186 21.28 -5.36 2.48
CA VAL A 186 20.05 -6.03 2.91
C VAL A 186 20.30 -6.87 4.16
N LEU A 187 21.41 -7.61 4.21
CA LEU A 187 21.78 -8.41 5.39
C LEU A 187 22.14 -7.55 6.62
N LYS A 188 22.47 -6.27 6.45
CA LYS A 188 22.75 -5.32 7.55
C LYS A 188 21.49 -4.71 8.17
N CYS A 189 20.33 -4.87 7.54
CA CYS A 189 19.06 -4.37 8.07
C CYS A 189 18.69 -5.07 9.39
N LYS A 190 18.06 -4.33 10.30
CA LYS A 190 17.74 -4.84 11.66
C LYS A 190 16.45 -5.66 11.72
N ASN A 191 15.54 -5.44 10.79
CA ASN A 191 14.22 -6.08 10.73
C ASN A 191 13.86 -6.40 9.26
N PHE A 192 12.84 -7.24 9.07
CA PHE A 192 12.42 -7.64 7.74
C PHE A 192 11.78 -6.49 6.95
N SER A 193 11.13 -5.54 7.60
CA SER A 193 10.56 -4.36 6.92
C SER A 193 11.65 -3.57 6.16
N ASP A 194 12.77 -3.26 6.82
CA ASP A 194 13.90 -2.59 6.17
C ASP A 194 14.50 -3.43 5.02
N GLN A 195 14.57 -4.75 5.19
CA GLN A 195 15.00 -5.67 4.13
C GLN A 195 14.05 -5.61 2.94
N ALA A 196 12.74 -5.69 3.18
CA ALA A 196 11.70 -5.66 2.16
C ALA A 196 11.77 -4.36 1.34
N SER A 197 11.98 -3.20 1.97
CA SER A 197 12.21 -1.94 1.25
C SER A 197 13.36 -2.03 0.23
N LEU A 198 14.54 -2.51 0.68
CA LEU A 198 15.72 -2.60 -0.18
C LEU A 198 15.59 -3.67 -1.26
N ILE A 199 14.97 -4.81 -0.92
CA ILE A 199 14.69 -5.89 -1.88
C ILE A 199 13.76 -5.38 -2.96
N SER A 200 12.66 -4.72 -2.61
CA SER A 200 11.70 -4.15 -3.55
C SER A 200 12.34 -3.12 -4.48
N TYR A 201 13.16 -2.21 -3.93
CA TYR A 201 13.93 -1.25 -4.71
C TYR A 201 14.87 -1.93 -5.72
N LYS A 202 15.59 -2.99 -5.31
CA LYS A 202 16.52 -3.74 -6.15
C LYS A 202 15.80 -4.59 -7.20
N LEU A 203 14.75 -5.29 -6.80
CA LEU A 203 13.96 -6.17 -7.63
C LEU A 203 13.27 -5.36 -8.74
N TRP A 204 12.66 -4.22 -8.41
CA TRP A 204 12.09 -3.31 -9.40
C TRP A 204 13.10 -2.91 -10.49
N GLN A 205 14.33 -2.55 -10.12
CA GLN A 205 15.37 -2.19 -11.08
C GLN A 205 15.85 -3.36 -11.95
N LYS A 206 15.76 -4.59 -11.44
CA LYS A 206 16.07 -5.79 -12.24
C LYS A 206 14.94 -6.11 -13.22
N ILE A 207 13.68 -5.91 -12.82
CA ILE A 207 12.51 -6.16 -13.66
C ILE A 207 12.36 -5.06 -14.73
N PHE A 208 12.51 -3.79 -14.35
CA PHE A 208 12.30 -2.64 -15.22
C PHE A 208 13.49 -1.65 -15.16
N PRO A 209 14.63 -1.97 -15.78
CA PRO A 209 15.85 -1.15 -15.68
C PRO A 209 15.69 0.25 -16.30
N LYS A 210 14.74 0.44 -17.23
CA LYS A 210 14.45 1.74 -17.86
C LYS A 210 13.31 2.51 -17.18
N ALA A 211 12.67 1.96 -16.15
CA ALA A 211 11.61 2.64 -15.43
C ALA A 211 12.18 3.62 -14.38
N PRO A 212 11.39 4.63 -13.98
CA PRO A 212 11.59 5.32 -12.71
C PRO A 212 11.84 4.35 -11.55
N LYS A 213 12.71 4.74 -10.62
CA LYS A 213 12.98 3.93 -9.42
C LYS A 213 11.82 4.04 -8.45
N VAL A 214 11.31 2.91 -7.96
CA VAL A 214 10.29 2.86 -6.90
C VAL A 214 10.99 2.66 -5.55
N VAL A 215 10.73 3.56 -4.62
CA VAL A 215 11.29 3.57 -3.27
C VAL A 215 10.18 3.26 -2.28
N TYR A 216 10.41 2.26 -1.43
CA TYR A 216 9.47 1.85 -0.40
C TYR A 216 9.87 2.41 0.95
N LEU A 217 8.91 3.04 1.63
CA LEU A 217 9.03 3.43 3.03
C LEU A 217 7.79 2.91 3.77
N PRO A 218 7.93 2.22 4.91
CA PRO A 218 6.79 1.83 5.72
C PRO A 218 6.01 3.07 6.19
N LEU A 219 4.71 3.09 5.90
CA LEU A 219 3.81 4.17 6.27
C LEU A 219 3.76 4.34 7.80
N GLU A 220 3.72 3.23 8.53
CA GLU A 220 3.69 3.22 9.99
C GLU A 220 4.97 3.77 10.60
N ASP A 221 6.14 3.56 9.98
CA ASP A 221 7.40 4.13 10.47
C ASP A 221 7.43 5.65 10.29
N LEU A 222 6.99 6.15 9.13
CA LEU A 222 6.86 7.59 8.89
C LEU A 222 5.90 8.22 9.90
N ALA A 223 4.70 7.66 10.05
CA ALA A 223 3.72 8.18 10.99
C ALA A 223 4.23 8.09 12.45
N SER A 224 4.91 7.01 12.83
CA SER A 224 5.49 6.85 14.17
C SER A 224 6.51 7.94 14.51
N GLU A 225 7.43 8.22 13.58
CA GLU A 225 8.44 9.26 13.77
C GLU A 225 7.82 10.66 13.81
N VAL A 226 6.82 10.93 12.96
CA VAL A 226 6.09 12.21 12.98
C VAL A 226 5.32 12.38 14.30
N ILE A 227 4.64 11.34 14.76
CA ILE A 227 3.90 11.38 16.03
C ILE A 227 4.88 11.61 17.18
N ALA A 228 5.91 10.78 17.32
CA ALA A 228 6.86 10.87 18.43
C ALA A 228 7.77 12.11 18.37
N GLY A 229 8.08 12.59 17.16
CA GLY A 229 9.03 13.65 16.90
C GLY A 229 8.42 15.05 16.92
N ILE A 230 7.19 15.19 16.45
CA ILE A 230 6.49 16.48 16.27
C ILE A 230 5.21 16.50 17.11
N ILE A 231 4.25 15.62 16.82
CA ILE A 231 2.90 15.70 17.38
C ILE A 231 2.92 15.58 18.90
N SER A 232 3.69 14.65 19.47
CA SER A 232 3.82 14.48 20.92
C SER A 232 4.52 15.66 21.60
N LYS A 233 5.23 16.53 20.87
CA LYS A 233 5.98 17.65 21.47
C LYS A 233 5.27 18.99 21.32
N ASP A 234 4.56 19.20 20.21
CA ASP A 234 3.87 20.45 19.94
C ASP A 234 2.42 20.41 20.41
N LYS A 235 2.15 21.02 21.58
CA LYS A 235 0.80 21.12 22.16
C LYS A 235 -0.19 21.91 21.29
N ARG A 236 0.30 22.74 20.36
CA ARG A 236 -0.54 23.50 19.42
C ARG A 236 -0.91 22.70 18.18
N HIS A 237 -0.29 21.54 17.99
CA HIS A 237 -0.58 20.67 16.87
C HIS A 237 -1.99 20.06 17.03
N VAL A 238 -2.83 20.14 16.00
CA VAL A 238 -4.24 19.72 16.12
C VAL A 238 -4.37 18.22 16.44
N LEU A 239 -3.52 17.39 15.84
CA LEU A 239 -3.46 15.96 16.21
C LEU A 239 -2.92 15.72 17.63
N HIS A 240 -2.16 16.65 18.23
CA HIS A 240 -1.78 16.53 19.65
C HIS A 240 -3.02 16.61 20.52
N GLU A 241 -3.83 17.64 20.28
CA GLU A 241 -5.08 17.84 20.99
C GLU A 241 -6.02 16.63 20.80
N ALA A 242 -6.20 16.16 19.57
CA ALA A 242 -7.04 15.00 19.28
C ALA A 242 -6.55 13.72 19.98
N LEU A 243 -5.23 13.50 20.09
CA LEU A 243 -4.67 12.28 20.68
C LEU A 243 -4.59 12.30 22.20
N PHE A 244 -4.29 13.46 22.81
CA PHE A 244 -3.84 13.53 24.20
C PHE A 244 -4.71 14.43 25.10
N ALA A 245 -5.54 15.32 24.54
CA ALA A 245 -6.43 16.13 25.36
C ALA A 245 -7.56 15.27 25.93
N ARG A 246 -8.10 15.65 27.10
CA ARG A 246 -9.14 14.86 27.81
C ARG A 246 -10.32 14.45 26.92
N LYS A 247 -10.81 15.37 26.08
CA LYS A 247 -11.94 15.14 25.15
C LYS A 247 -11.52 14.71 23.74
N GLY A 248 -10.22 14.76 23.42
CA GLY A 248 -9.72 14.47 22.07
C GLY A 248 -10.01 13.03 21.62
N PRO A 249 -9.64 12.01 22.42
CA PRO A 249 -9.94 10.62 22.10
C PRO A 249 -11.43 10.32 21.92
N GLU A 250 -12.30 10.97 22.71
CA GLU A 250 -13.76 10.85 22.58
C GLU A 250 -14.26 11.41 21.24
N LEU A 251 -13.71 12.54 20.78
CA LEU A 251 -14.01 13.08 19.46
C LEU A 251 -13.53 12.14 18.34
N LEU A 252 -12.34 11.53 18.49
CA LEU A 252 -11.86 10.54 17.53
C LEU A 252 -12.81 9.34 17.45
N GLU A 253 -13.34 8.85 18.58
CA GLU A 253 -14.36 7.79 18.59
C GLU A 253 -15.66 8.23 17.91
N LYS A 254 -16.20 9.39 18.31
CA LYS A 254 -17.42 9.98 17.73
C LYS A 254 -17.36 10.01 16.21
N TYR A 255 -16.21 10.38 15.64
CA TYR A 255 -16.07 10.57 14.20
C TYR A 255 -15.62 9.33 13.43
N PHE A 256 -14.90 8.40 14.03
CA PHE A 256 -14.27 7.29 13.29
C PHE A 256 -14.70 5.88 13.72
N LEU A 257 -15.49 5.73 14.78
CA LEU A 257 -16.02 4.43 15.19
C LEU A 257 -16.87 3.80 14.07
N GLY A 258 -16.57 2.54 13.76
CA GLY A 258 -17.28 1.75 12.74
C GLY A 258 -16.89 2.07 11.29
N LEU A 259 -15.96 3.01 11.06
CA LEU A 259 -15.48 3.30 9.72
C LEU A 259 -14.54 2.19 9.21
N GLN A 260 -14.68 1.82 7.93
CA GLN A 260 -13.74 0.90 7.29
C GLN A 260 -12.32 1.45 7.35
N GLY A 261 -11.35 0.63 7.78
CA GLY A 261 -9.95 1.06 7.95
C GLY A 261 -9.65 1.78 9.27
N ALA A 262 -10.65 1.96 10.14
CA ALA A 262 -10.51 2.50 11.48
C ALA A 262 -10.68 1.40 12.55
N PHE A 263 -11.39 1.72 13.64
CA PHE A 263 -11.73 0.84 14.74
C PHE A 263 -13.25 0.70 14.85
N GLY A 264 -13.70 -0.42 15.40
CA GLY A 264 -15.11 -0.75 15.52
C GLY A 264 -15.39 -1.72 16.66
N PRO A 265 -16.68 -1.96 16.93
CA PRO A 265 -17.11 -2.95 17.91
C PRO A 265 -16.76 -4.37 17.45
N LYS A 266 -16.82 -5.33 18.38
CA LYS A 266 -16.68 -6.78 18.12
C LYS A 266 -15.36 -7.17 17.45
N GLY A 267 -14.22 -6.72 17.98
CA GLY A 267 -12.91 -7.20 17.49
C GLY A 267 -12.39 -6.53 16.21
N ARG A 268 -13.10 -5.55 15.63
CA ARG A 268 -12.70 -4.93 14.36
C ARG A 268 -11.74 -3.75 14.56
N GLY A 269 -10.53 -3.89 14.03
CA GLY A 269 -9.51 -2.82 14.08
C GLY A 269 -8.97 -2.57 15.49
N SER A 270 -8.19 -1.51 15.68
CA SER A 270 -7.57 -1.15 16.96
C SER A 270 -7.70 0.35 17.20
N PHE A 271 -7.86 0.79 18.45
CA PHE A 271 -8.00 2.21 18.75
C PHE A 271 -6.66 2.93 18.55
N LEU A 272 -6.53 3.60 17.40
CA LEU A 272 -5.42 4.46 16.95
C LEU A 272 -4.04 3.78 16.80
N PHE A 273 -3.72 2.78 17.61
CA PHE A 273 -2.46 2.07 17.61
C PHE A 273 -2.70 0.56 17.71
N TRP A 274 -1.85 -0.22 17.07
CA TRP A 274 -1.70 -1.65 17.35
C TRP A 274 -0.50 -1.84 18.29
N ALA A 275 -0.59 -2.79 19.22
CA ALA A 275 0.54 -3.24 20.00
C ALA A 275 1.25 -4.44 19.36
N ILE A 276 2.51 -4.62 19.76
CA ILE A 276 3.31 -5.81 19.47
C ILE A 276 3.60 -6.50 20.81
N ASP A 277 3.24 -7.78 20.90
CA ASP A 277 3.53 -8.58 22.09
C ASP A 277 4.98 -9.10 22.11
N LYS A 278 5.33 -9.86 23.16
CA LYS A 278 6.67 -10.43 23.31
C LYS A 278 7.05 -11.43 22.19
N ALA A 279 6.06 -12.06 21.56
CA ALA A 279 6.25 -12.98 20.44
C ALA A 279 6.25 -12.27 19.07
N GLY A 280 6.14 -10.95 19.05
CA GLY A 280 6.07 -10.17 17.81
C GLY A 280 4.66 -10.11 17.20
N ARG A 281 3.65 -10.71 17.84
CA ARG A 281 2.27 -10.75 17.33
C ARG A 281 1.60 -9.40 17.51
N ARG A 282 0.72 -9.07 16.57
CA ARG A 282 -0.10 -7.86 16.61
C ARG A 282 -1.23 -8.03 17.63
N ALA A 283 -1.34 -7.08 18.55
CA ALA A 283 -2.34 -7.04 19.60
C ALA A 283 -3.26 -5.82 19.42
N ARG A 284 -4.57 -6.06 19.45
CA ARG A 284 -5.59 -5.01 19.41
C ARG A 284 -5.57 -4.23 20.72
N LEU A 285 -5.68 -2.92 20.65
CA LEU A 285 -5.79 -2.04 21.81
C LEU A 285 -7.16 -1.37 21.81
N GLU A 286 -7.81 -1.37 22.97
CA GLU A 286 -9.07 -0.69 23.23
C GLU A 286 -8.84 0.51 24.14
N ARG A 287 -9.64 1.55 23.98
CA ARG A 287 -9.54 2.74 24.83
C ARG A 287 -10.27 2.53 26.14
N ARG A 288 -9.62 2.86 27.25
CA ARG A 288 -10.21 2.97 28.60
C ARG A 288 -9.81 4.31 29.20
N GLY A 289 -10.66 5.32 29.06
CA GLY A 289 -10.35 6.70 29.43
C GLY A 289 -9.14 7.23 28.66
N LEU A 290 -8.06 7.56 29.37
CA LEU A 290 -6.77 8.00 28.83
C LEU A 290 -5.72 6.87 28.83
N LYS A 291 -6.15 5.63 28.64
CA LYS A 291 -5.29 4.48 28.40
C LYS A 291 -5.76 3.71 27.17
N ILE A 292 -4.83 3.01 26.55
CA ILE A 292 -5.08 2.01 25.52
C ILE A 292 -4.53 0.67 26.00
N GLU A 293 -5.38 -0.36 26.00
CA GLU A 293 -5.12 -1.60 26.72
C GLU A 293 -5.57 -2.83 25.93
N ASN A 294 -4.93 -3.97 26.22
CA ASN A 294 -5.35 -5.31 25.84
C ASN A 294 -5.26 -6.19 27.09
N ASP A 295 -6.41 -6.53 27.66
CA ASP A 295 -6.50 -7.29 28.91
C ASP A 295 -5.93 -8.71 28.73
N GLU A 296 -6.30 -9.39 27.63
CA GLU A 296 -5.89 -10.77 27.33
C GLU A 296 -4.36 -10.94 27.29
N MET A 297 -3.64 -9.89 26.84
CA MET A 297 -2.20 -9.92 26.66
C MET A 297 -1.45 -9.12 27.74
N GLY A 298 -2.17 -8.54 28.72
CA GLY A 298 -1.59 -7.74 29.79
C GLY A 298 -0.84 -6.50 29.30
N ILE A 299 -1.31 -5.87 28.22
CA ILE A 299 -0.67 -4.68 27.63
C ILE A 299 -1.46 -3.44 28.01
N GLY A 300 -0.82 -2.45 28.63
CA GLY A 300 -1.45 -1.16 28.93
C GLY A 300 -0.50 0.00 28.70
N ILE A 301 -1.00 1.04 28.02
CA ILE A 301 -0.22 2.25 27.69
C ILE A 301 -1.09 3.48 27.92
N SER A 302 -0.59 4.43 28.71
CA SER A 302 -1.27 5.72 28.87
C SER A 302 -1.25 6.52 27.57
N LEU A 303 -2.40 7.08 27.19
CA LEU A 303 -2.58 8.05 26.11
C LEU A 303 -2.07 9.43 26.54
N ASN A 304 -0.76 9.52 26.76
CA ASN A 304 -0.07 10.80 26.96
C ASN A 304 1.15 10.88 26.04
N PRO A 305 1.69 12.09 25.80
CA PRO A 305 2.74 12.25 24.80
C PRO A 305 4.02 11.45 25.10
N LYS A 306 4.44 11.40 26.38
CA LYS A 306 5.66 10.69 26.80
C LYS A 306 5.53 9.18 26.60
N SER A 307 4.42 8.60 27.04
CA SER A 307 4.16 7.17 26.95
C SER A 307 4.04 6.69 25.50
N ILE A 308 3.27 7.41 24.68
CA ILE A 308 3.09 7.06 23.26
C ILE A 308 4.40 7.24 22.48
N ALA A 309 5.09 8.37 22.61
CA ALA A 309 6.36 8.58 21.93
C ALA A 309 7.41 7.52 22.33
N GLY A 310 7.48 7.16 23.61
CA GLY A 310 8.36 6.10 24.10
C GLY A 310 8.01 4.71 23.54
N ALA A 311 6.72 4.38 23.47
CA ALA A 311 6.27 3.10 22.93
C ALA A 311 6.52 2.96 21.42
N LEU A 312 6.29 4.03 20.65
CA LEU A 312 6.58 4.10 19.21
C LEU A 312 8.09 3.95 18.94
N LYS A 313 8.94 4.69 19.66
CA LYS A 313 10.41 4.60 19.50
C LYS A 313 10.96 3.22 19.81
N ARG A 314 10.34 2.51 20.76
CA ARG A 314 10.69 1.12 21.10
C ARG A 314 10.00 0.09 20.21
N ARG A 315 9.24 0.51 19.19
CA ARG A 315 8.44 -0.34 18.30
C ARG A 315 7.49 -1.30 19.05
N LYS A 316 7.05 -0.91 20.26
CA LYS A 316 6.05 -1.67 21.04
C LYS A 316 4.64 -1.45 20.54
N ILE A 317 4.41 -0.31 19.88
CA ILE A 317 3.17 0.01 19.17
C ILE A 317 3.50 0.62 17.82
N TYR A 318 2.50 0.65 16.94
CA TYR A 318 2.54 1.39 15.69
C TYR A 318 1.16 1.94 15.34
N PRO A 319 1.07 3.06 14.61
CA PRO A 319 -0.20 3.70 14.27
C PRO A 319 -1.06 2.82 13.35
N THR A 320 -2.37 2.87 13.54
CA THR A 320 -3.33 2.23 12.63
C THR A 320 -3.36 2.97 11.29
N SER A 321 -3.91 2.32 10.24
CA SER A 321 -4.08 2.96 8.94
C SER A 321 -4.82 4.29 9.06
N LEU A 322 -5.91 4.36 9.83
CA LEU A 322 -6.60 5.63 10.12
C LEU A 322 -5.61 6.72 10.57
N LEU A 323 -4.84 6.45 11.62
CA LEU A 323 -3.94 7.46 12.19
C LEU A 323 -2.83 7.84 11.21
N CYS A 324 -2.28 6.88 10.46
CA CYS A 324 -1.34 7.17 9.38
C CYS A 324 -1.95 8.13 8.34
N PHE A 325 -3.17 7.89 7.86
CA PHE A 325 -3.79 8.75 6.86
C PHE A 325 -4.21 10.11 7.41
N LEU A 326 -4.57 10.23 8.70
CA LEU A 326 -4.75 11.54 9.33
C LEU A 326 -3.45 12.36 9.31
N VAL A 327 -2.30 11.71 9.58
CA VAL A 327 -0.98 12.34 9.47
C VAL A 327 -0.70 12.77 8.02
N LEU A 328 -0.86 11.87 7.03
CA LEU A 328 -0.59 12.20 5.63
C LEU A 328 -1.47 13.37 5.13
N LEU A 329 -2.77 13.34 5.45
CA LEU A 329 -3.70 14.41 5.10
C LEU A 329 -3.31 15.74 5.77
N TYR A 330 -2.96 15.72 7.06
CA TYR A 330 -2.52 16.93 7.78
C TYR A 330 -1.36 17.63 7.07
N TYR A 331 -0.35 16.84 6.66
CA TYR A 331 0.82 17.34 5.96
C TYR A 331 0.61 17.61 4.47
N GLY A 332 -0.58 17.36 3.92
CA GLY A 332 -0.92 17.71 2.54
C GLY A 332 -0.37 16.74 1.49
N LEU A 333 -0.10 15.49 1.86
CA LEU A 333 0.27 14.46 0.90
C LEU A 333 -0.97 13.96 0.14
N THR A 334 -0.89 13.98 -1.18
CA THR A 334 -1.88 13.34 -2.04
C THR A 334 -1.55 11.86 -2.18
N CYS A 335 -2.51 11.01 -1.84
CA CYS A 335 -2.31 9.56 -1.77
C CYS A 335 -2.96 8.88 -2.96
N LEU A 336 -2.16 8.19 -3.78
CA LEU A 336 -2.68 7.23 -4.75
C LEU A 336 -3.18 6.00 -4.00
N GLY A 337 -4.42 5.61 -4.29
CA GLY A 337 -5.12 4.57 -3.56
C GLY A 337 -5.64 3.46 -4.45
N GLY A 338 -5.79 2.30 -3.82
CA GLY A 338 -6.48 1.17 -4.40
C GLY A 338 -8.01 1.32 -4.43
N PHE A 339 -8.70 0.33 -4.98
CA PHE A 339 -10.17 0.36 -5.15
C PHE A 339 -10.94 0.48 -3.83
N ASN A 340 -10.41 -0.13 -2.76
CA ASN A 340 -10.96 0.04 -1.41
C ASN A 340 -10.59 1.40 -0.83
N GLN A 341 -9.33 1.81 -1.03
CA GLN A 341 -8.76 2.98 -0.40
C GLN A 341 -9.36 4.29 -0.89
N THR A 342 -9.57 4.46 -2.19
CA THR A 342 -10.20 5.68 -2.72
C THR A 342 -11.56 5.95 -2.06
N ASN A 343 -12.29 4.87 -1.74
CA ASN A 343 -13.54 4.92 -1.01
C ASN A 343 -13.35 5.33 0.47
N TRP A 344 -12.66 4.52 1.27
CA TRP A 344 -12.60 4.78 2.71
C TRP A 344 -11.74 6.01 3.05
N LEU A 345 -10.72 6.36 2.26
CA LEU A 345 -9.91 7.56 2.48
C LEU A 345 -10.71 8.83 2.22
N THR A 346 -11.60 8.81 1.22
CA THR A 346 -12.54 9.92 0.97
C THR A 346 -13.48 10.11 2.15
N ASP A 347 -13.91 9.04 2.80
CA ASP A 347 -14.77 9.12 3.99
C ASP A 347 -13.98 9.53 5.25
N ILE A 348 -12.72 9.08 5.41
CA ILE A 348 -11.81 9.59 6.44
C ILE A 348 -11.64 11.10 6.29
N LYS A 349 -11.36 11.61 5.08
CA LYS A 349 -11.24 13.05 4.82
C LYS A 349 -12.49 13.81 5.28
N LYS A 350 -13.68 13.36 4.85
CA LYS A 350 -14.95 14.01 5.24
C LYS A 350 -15.13 14.06 6.76
N ARG A 351 -14.84 12.97 7.46
CA ARG A 351 -14.95 12.88 8.93
C ARG A 351 -13.89 13.72 9.63
N PHE A 352 -12.67 13.76 9.08
CA PHE A 352 -11.61 14.62 9.61
C PHE A 352 -11.96 16.10 9.49
N VAL A 353 -12.53 16.53 8.36
CA VAL A 353 -13.05 17.90 8.20
C VAL A 353 -14.11 18.23 9.26
N LYS A 354 -15.02 17.30 9.58
CA LYS A 354 -16.03 17.52 10.63
C LYS A 354 -15.39 17.62 12.02
N LEU A 355 -14.46 16.74 12.34
CA LEU A 355 -13.69 16.79 13.59
C LEU A 355 -12.97 18.14 13.73
N LEU A 356 -12.29 18.60 12.69
CA LEU A 356 -11.57 19.86 12.69
C LEU A 356 -12.50 21.08 12.89
N LYS A 357 -13.71 21.04 12.32
CA LYS A 357 -14.73 22.07 12.54
C LYS A 357 -15.21 22.08 13.99
N GLU A 358 -15.42 20.91 14.61
CA GLU A 358 -15.80 20.81 16.02
C GLU A 358 -14.68 21.32 16.95
N GLN A 359 -13.42 21.10 16.59
CA GLN A 359 -12.25 21.72 17.24
C GLN A 359 -12.03 23.20 16.86
N LYS A 360 -12.99 23.84 16.16
CA LYS A 360 -12.93 25.24 15.70
C LYS A 360 -11.73 25.56 14.78
N ASN A 361 -11.07 24.56 14.20
CA ASN A 361 -9.94 24.75 13.28
C ASN A 361 -10.41 24.85 11.82
N LEU A 362 -11.14 25.93 11.50
CA LEU A 362 -11.79 26.13 10.20
C LEU A 362 -10.80 26.25 9.03
N LYS A 363 -9.63 26.86 9.26
CA LYS A 363 -8.57 27.01 8.25
C LYS A 363 -8.04 25.64 7.82
N LEU A 364 -7.71 24.77 8.78
CA LEU A 364 -7.24 23.42 8.46
C LEU A 364 -8.37 22.58 7.87
N ALA A 365 -9.61 22.69 8.37
CA ALA A 365 -10.76 22.00 7.78
C ALA A 365 -10.95 22.35 6.30
N LYS A 366 -10.77 23.62 5.91
CA LYS A 366 -10.82 24.06 4.51
C LYS A 366 -9.67 23.48 3.69
N LYS A 367 -8.44 23.46 4.23
CA LYS A 367 -7.27 22.84 3.58
C LYS A 367 -7.53 21.34 3.33
N ILE A 368 -7.84 20.57 4.38
CA ILE A 368 -8.10 19.13 4.27
C ILE A 368 -9.29 18.82 3.37
N GLY A 369 -10.32 19.67 3.34
CA GLY A 369 -11.46 19.51 2.45
C GLY A 369 -11.10 19.51 0.96
N ARG A 370 -10.00 20.17 0.58
CA ARG A 370 -9.49 20.24 -0.80
C ARG A 370 -8.63 19.05 -1.19
N ALA A 371 -8.13 18.28 -0.23
CA ALA A 371 -7.25 17.15 -0.48
C ALA A 371 -7.89 16.13 -1.42
N VAL A 372 -7.12 15.70 -2.43
CA VAL A 372 -7.54 14.71 -3.41
C VAL A 372 -7.36 13.31 -2.81
N THR A 373 -8.43 12.53 -2.80
CA THR A 373 -8.49 11.20 -2.15
C THR A 373 -9.06 10.11 -3.04
N ASP A 374 -9.37 10.46 -4.30
CA ASP A 374 -10.00 9.59 -5.30
C ASP A 374 -9.09 9.34 -6.52
N ASN A 375 -7.78 9.56 -6.40
CA ASN A 375 -6.82 9.08 -7.40
C ASN A 375 -6.67 7.55 -7.27
N PHE A 376 -7.22 6.81 -8.23
CA PHE A 376 -7.13 5.36 -8.30
C PHE A 376 -5.86 4.94 -9.04
N ALA A 377 -5.09 4.02 -8.47
CA ALA A 377 -3.79 3.62 -9.03
C ALA A 377 -3.59 2.11 -9.10
N GLU A 378 -4.63 1.37 -9.48
CA GLU A 378 -4.51 -0.05 -9.82
C GLU A 378 -4.89 -0.29 -11.29
N SER A 379 -4.34 -1.36 -11.84
CA SER A 379 -4.66 -1.81 -13.19
C SER A 379 -4.42 -3.31 -13.35
N ASN A 380 -4.80 -3.83 -14.51
CA ASN A 380 -4.36 -5.13 -15.03
C ASN A 380 -3.75 -4.90 -16.42
N LEU A 381 -2.47 -4.52 -16.44
CA LEU A 381 -1.65 -4.31 -17.64
C LEU A 381 -0.60 -5.40 -17.82
N ALA A 382 0.01 -5.83 -16.72
CA ALA A 382 1.12 -6.77 -16.70
C ALA A 382 0.61 -8.21 -16.87
N PHE A 383 0.22 -8.54 -18.09
CA PHE A 383 -0.03 -9.90 -18.51
C PHE A 383 1.17 -10.46 -19.28
N LEU A 384 1.30 -11.78 -19.24
CA LEU A 384 2.16 -12.57 -20.12
C LEU A 384 1.34 -13.72 -20.71
N THR A 385 1.82 -14.29 -21.81
CA THR A 385 1.24 -15.51 -22.36
C THR A 385 2.07 -16.72 -21.93
N HIS A 386 1.44 -17.71 -21.31
CA HIS A 386 2.03 -19.00 -21.00
C HIS A 386 1.17 -20.11 -21.59
N GLN A 387 1.73 -20.99 -22.42
CA GLN A 387 0.98 -22.08 -23.09
C GLN A 387 -0.32 -21.59 -23.76
N LYS A 388 -0.25 -20.47 -24.51
CA LYS A 388 -1.39 -19.80 -25.18
C LYS A 388 -2.47 -19.22 -24.24
N LYS A 389 -2.28 -19.24 -22.92
CA LYS A 389 -3.18 -18.59 -21.94
C LYS A 389 -2.60 -17.29 -21.42
N LEU A 390 -3.45 -16.30 -21.16
CA LEU A 390 -3.05 -15.08 -20.47
C LEU A 390 -2.94 -15.33 -18.97
N ILE A 391 -1.80 -14.92 -18.39
CA ILE A 391 -1.56 -14.96 -16.95
C ILE A 391 -1.25 -13.56 -16.43
N LYS A 392 -1.74 -13.24 -15.23
CA LYS A 392 -1.31 -12.03 -14.51
C LYS A 392 0.12 -12.23 -14.03
N ALA A 393 1.04 -11.49 -14.63
CA ALA A 393 2.45 -11.69 -14.39
C ALA A 393 2.87 -11.09 -13.04
N SER A 394 3.58 -11.88 -12.26
CA SER A 394 4.37 -11.38 -11.13
C SER A 394 5.61 -10.61 -11.63
N GLY A 395 6.30 -9.94 -10.72
CA GLY A 395 7.56 -9.28 -11.05
C GLY A 395 8.62 -10.27 -11.55
N VAL A 396 8.70 -11.45 -10.91
CA VAL A 396 9.61 -12.53 -11.29
C VAL A 396 9.24 -13.10 -12.67
N ASP A 397 7.96 -13.28 -12.99
CA ASP A 397 7.54 -13.74 -14.33
C ASP A 397 8.09 -12.82 -15.43
N ILE A 398 7.95 -11.51 -15.23
CA ILE A 398 8.42 -10.49 -16.17
C ILE A 398 9.94 -10.50 -16.30
N PHE A 399 10.66 -10.68 -15.19
CA PHE A 399 12.12 -10.82 -15.22
C PHE A 399 12.57 -12.09 -15.96
N LEU A 400 11.88 -13.21 -15.74
CA LEU A 400 12.22 -14.49 -16.34
C LEU A 400 12.03 -14.47 -17.86
N GLU A 401 10.98 -13.82 -18.37
CA GLU A 401 10.76 -13.57 -19.80
C GLU A 401 11.94 -12.84 -20.47
N GLY A 402 12.75 -12.09 -19.70
CA GLY A 402 14.06 -11.59 -20.15
C GLY A 402 14.04 -10.42 -21.13
N LYS A 403 12.86 -9.95 -21.53
CA LYS A 403 12.68 -8.77 -22.40
C LYS A 403 12.46 -7.51 -21.55
N ASN A 404 12.90 -6.36 -22.05
CA ASN A 404 12.58 -5.08 -21.42
C ASN A 404 11.10 -4.71 -21.67
N MET A 405 10.21 -5.24 -20.83
CA MET A 405 8.77 -5.08 -20.96
C MET A 405 8.24 -3.69 -20.62
N TYR A 406 9.05 -2.84 -20.00
CA TYR A 406 8.60 -1.51 -19.55
C TYR A 406 8.02 -0.66 -20.69
N ALA A 407 8.73 -0.57 -21.81
CA ALA A 407 8.27 0.21 -22.97
C ALA A 407 7.00 -0.38 -23.60
N LYS A 408 6.90 -1.71 -23.64
CA LYS A 408 5.71 -2.41 -24.15
C LYS A 408 4.49 -2.14 -23.26
N TYR A 409 4.62 -2.22 -21.93
CA TYR A 409 3.53 -1.89 -21.00
C TYR A 409 3.15 -0.40 -21.04
N ARG A 410 4.12 0.49 -21.24
CA ARG A 410 3.83 1.92 -21.44
C ARG A 410 3.02 2.14 -22.72
N ASN A 411 3.36 1.46 -23.81
CA ASN A 411 2.60 1.55 -25.06
C ASN A 411 1.20 0.97 -24.92
N LEU A 412 1.06 -0.20 -24.27
CA LEU A 412 -0.24 -0.80 -23.96
C LEU A 412 -1.12 0.15 -23.13
N SER A 413 -0.54 0.87 -22.15
CA SER A 413 -1.30 1.83 -21.34
C SER A 413 -1.91 2.98 -22.14
N LYS A 414 -1.39 3.29 -23.34
CA LYS A 414 -1.95 4.33 -24.22
C LYS A 414 -3.17 3.85 -25.01
N SER A 415 -3.30 2.55 -25.25
CA SER A 415 -4.44 1.97 -25.97
C SER A 415 -5.52 1.43 -25.02
N THR A 416 -5.13 0.93 -23.85
CA THR A 416 -6.06 0.35 -22.88
C THR A 416 -6.82 1.44 -22.13
N LYS A 417 -8.15 1.39 -22.17
CA LYS A 417 -9.01 2.32 -21.44
C LYS A 417 -9.07 1.96 -19.97
N LEU A 418 -9.23 2.97 -19.10
CA LEU A 418 -9.37 2.77 -17.67
C LEU A 418 -10.53 1.81 -17.33
N LYS A 419 -11.66 1.92 -18.04
CA LYS A 419 -12.81 1.03 -17.81
C LYS A 419 -12.49 -0.44 -18.09
N GLU A 420 -11.72 -0.73 -19.14
CA GLU A 420 -11.34 -2.08 -19.54
C GLU A 420 -10.47 -2.72 -18.46
N SER A 421 -9.54 -1.93 -17.92
CA SER A 421 -8.70 -2.35 -16.81
C SER A 421 -9.47 -2.53 -15.50
N ILE A 422 -10.43 -1.66 -15.17
CA ILE A 422 -11.26 -1.82 -13.96
C ILE A 422 -12.13 -3.07 -14.09
N GLU A 423 -12.71 -3.33 -15.25
CA GLU A 423 -13.59 -4.48 -15.47
C GLU A 423 -12.86 -5.81 -15.22
N THR A 424 -11.61 -5.96 -15.66
CA THR A 424 -10.83 -7.17 -15.41
C THR A 424 -10.42 -7.35 -13.94
N LEU A 425 -10.50 -6.31 -13.11
CA LEU A 425 -10.30 -6.40 -11.66
C LEU A 425 -11.57 -6.81 -10.91
N LEU A 426 -12.75 -6.70 -11.52
CA LEU A 426 -14.04 -6.93 -10.84
C LEU A 426 -14.19 -8.30 -10.18
N PRO A 427 -13.70 -9.43 -10.75
CA PRO A 427 -13.81 -10.72 -10.07
C PRO A 427 -13.11 -10.72 -8.70
N GLU A 428 -11.92 -10.11 -8.63
CA GLU A 428 -11.16 -10.02 -7.39
C GLU A 428 -11.79 -9.01 -6.43
N MET A 429 -12.19 -7.84 -6.94
CA MET A 429 -12.90 -6.85 -6.15
C MET A 429 -14.19 -7.45 -5.55
N TYR A 430 -14.94 -8.25 -6.31
CA TYR A 430 -16.16 -8.90 -5.83
C TYR A 430 -15.89 -9.79 -4.63
N ARG A 431 -14.86 -10.65 -4.69
CA ARG A 431 -14.44 -11.51 -3.57
C ARG A 431 -14.06 -10.68 -2.34
N ILE A 432 -13.45 -9.51 -2.53
CA ILE A 432 -13.00 -8.67 -1.42
C ILE A 432 -14.14 -7.81 -0.81
N VAL A 433 -15.03 -7.25 -1.63
CA VAL A 433 -16.02 -6.27 -1.17
C VAL A 433 -17.36 -6.87 -0.81
N VAL A 434 -17.70 -8.03 -1.37
CA VAL A 434 -18.97 -8.72 -1.10
C VAL A 434 -18.74 -9.74 0.01
N PRO A 435 -19.46 -9.64 1.15
CA PRO A 435 -19.41 -10.64 2.22
C PRO A 435 -19.69 -12.03 1.68
N GLU A 436 -19.00 -13.03 2.21
CA GLU A 436 -19.01 -14.41 1.71
C GLU A 436 -20.41 -14.99 1.60
N GLU A 437 -21.23 -14.76 2.63
CA GLU A 437 -22.63 -15.20 2.71
C GLU A 437 -23.56 -14.54 1.69
N LYS A 438 -23.09 -13.48 1.00
CA LYS A 438 -23.83 -12.75 -0.04
C LYS A 438 -23.25 -12.96 -1.43
N ARG A 439 -22.22 -13.78 -1.57
CA ARG A 439 -21.61 -14.07 -2.87
C ARG A 439 -22.50 -15.04 -3.65
N ARG A 440 -22.59 -14.83 -4.97
CA ARG A 440 -23.35 -15.68 -5.90
C ARG A 440 -22.37 -16.54 -6.67
N ASP A 441 -22.57 -17.85 -6.68
CA ASP A 441 -21.66 -18.81 -7.35
C ASP A 441 -21.42 -18.51 -8.81
N VAL A 442 -22.47 -18.10 -9.53
CA VAL A 442 -22.35 -17.71 -10.95
C VAL A 442 -21.36 -16.56 -11.16
N LEU A 443 -21.28 -15.60 -10.23
CA LEU A 443 -20.35 -14.47 -10.32
C LEU A 443 -18.94 -14.85 -9.88
N LEU A 444 -18.79 -15.86 -9.00
CA LEU A 444 -17.49 -16.37 -8.56
C LEU A 444 -16.72 -17.13 -9.65
N LYS A 445 -17.44 -17.70 -10.62
CA LYS A 445 -16.89 -18.42 -11.77
C LYS A 445 -16.33 -17.50 -12.86
N ILE A 446 -16.63 -16.21 -12.81
CA ILE A 446 -16.14 -15.25 -13.81
C ILE A 446 -14.66 -14.98 -13.56
N THR A 447 -13.85 -15.09 -14.62
CA THR A 447 -12.42 -14.81 -14.58
C THR A 447 -12.09 -13.47 -15.22
N ASP A 448 -10.95 -12.93 -14.85
CA ASP A 448 -10.32 -11.78 -15.48
C ASP A 448 -9.99 -12.04 -16.96
N GLU A 449 -9.55 -13.25 -17.32
CA GLU A 449 -9.31 -13.69 -18.69
C GLU A 449 -10.57 -13.60 -19.55
N GLN A 450 -11.70 -14.12 -19.06
CA GLN A 450 -12.99 -14.03 -19.76
C GLN A 450 -13.40 -12.58 -20.02
N ILE A 451 -13.16 -11.68 -19.06
CA ILE A 451 -13.47 -10.25 -19.20
C ILE A 451 -12.50 -9.60 -20.19
N ALA A 452 -11.20 -9.89 -20.10
CA ALA A 452 -10.18 -9.35 -21.01
C ALA A 452 -10.44 -9.75 -22.47
N LYS A 453 -10.92 -10.98 -22.70
CA LYS A 453 -11.38 -11.42 -24.01
C LYS A 453 -12.63 -10.67 -24.46
N ALA A 454 -13.62 -10.55 -23.58
CA ALA A 454 -14.90 -9.92 -23.91
C ALA A 454 -14.80 -8.41 -24.18
N ASN A 455 -13.86 -7.71 -23.55
CA ASN A 455 -13.67 -6.26 -23.74
C ASN A 455 -12.52 -5.90 -24.71
N GLY A 456 -11.92 -6.90 -25.37
CA GLY A 456 -10.88 -6.71 -26.39
C GLY A 456 -9.47 -6.44 -25.84
N LEU A 457 -9.27 -6.40 -24.52
CA LEU A 457 -7.97 -6.21 -23.90
C LEU A 457 -6.98 -7.34 -24.23
N GLU A 458 -7.47 -8.59 -24.33
CA GLU A 458 -6.63 -9.74 -24.74
C GLU A 458 -5.95 -9.49 -26.10
N LYS A 459 -6.71 -8.99 -27.08
CA LYS A 459 -6.19 -8.69 -28.42
C LYS A 459 -5.10 -7.63 -28.37
N GLN A 460 -5.33 -6.54 -27.61
CA GLN A 460 -4.33 -5.48 -27.42
C GLN A 460 -3.05 -6.01 -26.76
N ILE A 461 -3.19 -6.86 -25.73
CA ILE A 461 -2.04 -7.49 -25.06
C ILE A 461 -1.25 -8.34 -26.05
N ILE A 462 -1.92 -9.17 -26.84
CA ILE A 462 -1.27 -10.05 -27.82
C ILE A 462 -0.52 -9.23 -28.88
N GLU A 463 -1.12 -8.15 -29.40
CA GLU A 463 -0.52 -7.31 -30.44
C GLU A 463 0.70 -6.50 -29.95
N ILE A 464 0.70 -6.04 -28.70
CA ILE A 464 1.76 -5.15 -28.18
C ILE A 464 2.82 -5.90 -27.39
N ILE A 465 2.44 -6.93 -26.63
CA ILE A 465 3.33 -7.65 -25.71
C ILE A 465 4.07 -8.80 -26.40
N LYS A 466 3.44 -9.52 -27.34
CA LYS A 466 4.19 -10.45 -28.21
C LYS A 466 5.12 -9.65 -29.13
#